data_AF-A0A920N3T0-F1
#
_entry.id   AF-A0A920N3T0-F1
#
_cell.length_a   1.000
_cell.length_b   1.000
_cell.length_c   1.000
_cell.angle_alpha   90.00
_cell.angle_beta   90.00
_cell.angle_gamma   90.00
#
_symmetry.space_group_name_H-M   'P 1'
#
loop_
_entity.id
_entity.type
_entity.pdbx_description
1 polymer ?
#
loop_
_entity_poly.entity_id
_entity_poly.type
_entity_poly.pdbx_seq_one_letter_code
_entity_poly.pdbx_strand_id
1 'polypeptide(L)'
;MAGVRWHRRIVHLQRSPLARDLPRLGLRGAELILLGYNTPSNNPDYPEMNSLVSFHNRLSMQSGAYQNGAWVVGVAKAGEEEGVMQLGQTMIIAPSGEVVAQATTLEDELVVHTCDLDATRPYKEGIFHFGKNRRIEHYGPITSQTEAELPG
;
A
#
# COMPACT_ATOMS: atom_id res chain seq x y z
N MET A 1 25.28 -21.38 -14.10
CA MET A 1 24.98 -20.04 -13.55
C MET A 1 23.70 -19.55 -14.23
N ALA A 2 22.58 -19.53 -13.51
CA ALA A 2 21.30 -19.11 -14.07
C ALA A 2 21.26 -17.57 -14.14
N GLY A 3 20.94 -17.04 -15.32
CA GLY A 3 20.92 -15.60 -15.59
C GLY A 3 19.93 -14.85 -14.70
N VAL A 4 20.41 -13.77 -14.07
CA VAL A 4 19.60 -12.81 -13.32
C VAL A 4 18.60 -12.17 -14.29
N ARG A 5 17.31 -12.34 -14.03
CA ARG A 5 16.23 -11.82 -14.87
C ARG A 5 15.94 -10.37 -14.43
N TRP A 6 16.47 -9.40 -15.16
CA TRP A 6 16.40 -7.95 -14.88
C TRP A 6 15.02 -7.28 -14.97
N HIS A 7 13.91 -8.02 -14.90
CA HIS A 7 12.56 -7.47 -15.14
C HIS A 7 11.76 -7.18 -13.86
N ARG A 8 12.44 -6.71 -12.80
CA ARG A 8 11.78 -6.35 -11.53
C ARG A 8 11.21 -4.94 -11.61
N ARG A 9 9.95 -4.75 -11.21
CA ARG A 9 9.22 -3.47 -11.35
C ARG A 9 9.02 -2.83 -9.99
N ILE A 10 9.74 -1.74 -9.75
CA ILE A 10 9.62 -0.85 -8.59
C ILE A 10 8.80 0.38 -9.03
N VAL A 11 7.79 0.77 -8.26
CA VAL A 11 6.96 1.93 -8.59
C VAL A 11 6.79 2.83 -7.37
N HIS A 12 6.86 4.15 -7.61
CA HIS A 12 6.67 5.21 -6.62
C HIS A 12 5.31 5.88 -6.79
N LEU A 13 4.62 6.15 -5.68
CA LEU A 13 3.40 6.97 -5.65
C LEU A 13 3.52 8.04 -4.57
N GLN A 14 3.18 9.28 -4.94
CA GLN A 14 3.43 10.46 -4.10
C GLN A 14 2.16 11.08 -3.47
N ARG A 15 0.96 10.48 -3.57
CA ARG A 15 -0.23 11.02 -2.90
C ARG A 15 -1.24 9.96 -2.40
N SER A 16 -1.70 10.20 -1.17
CA SER A 16 -2.78 9.58 -0.40
C SER A 16 -2.51 8.17 0.19
N PRO A 17 -2.79 7.96 1.50
CA PRO A 17 -2.65 6.66 2.17
C PRO A 17 -3.70 5.62 1.73
N LEU A 18 -4.63 5.99 0.84
CA LEU A 18 -5.75 5.13 0.47
C LEU A 18 -5.40 4.03 -0.54
N ALA A 19 -4.12 3.83 -0.88
CA ALA A 19 -3.64 2.68 -1.64
C ALA A 19 -4.37 2.45 -2.99
N ARG A 20 -5.05 3.48 -3.52
CA ARG A 20 -6.02 3.36 -4.63
C ARG A 20 -5.37 2.88 -5.92
N ASP A 21 -4.08 3.15 -6.10
CA ASP A 21 -3.33 2.76 -7.30
C ASP A 21 -2.65 1.39 -7.17
N LEU A 22 -2.58 0.79 -5.97
CA LEU A 22 -1.90 -0.50 -5.78
C LEU A 22 -2.42 -1.61 -6.70
N PRO A 23 -3.75 -1.76 -6.93
CA PRO A 23 -4.26 -2.75 -7.88
C PRO A 23 -3.71 -2.54 -9.31
N ARG A 24 -3.61 -1.29 -9.77
CA ARG A 24 -3.05 -0.96 -11.09
C ARG A 24 -1.58 -1.37 -11.17
N LEU A 25 -0.81 -1.15 -10.12
CA LEU A 25 0.60 -1.53 -10.04
C LEU A 25 0.79 -3.06 -9.98
N GLY A 26 -0.07 -3.75 -9.22
CA GLY A 26 -0.12 -5.21 -9.15
C GLY A 26 -0.36 -5.84 -10.53
N LEU A 27 -1.28 -5.28 -11.33
CA LEU A 27 -1.52 -5.72 -12.71
C LEU A 27 -0.35 -5.47 -13.66
N ARG A 28 0.50 -4.50 -13.35
CA ARG A 28 1.76 -4.30 -14.05
C ARG A 28 2.88 -5.20 -13.51
N GLY A 29 2.62 -6.09 -12.55
CA GLY A 29 3.60 -7.03 -12.01
C GLY A 29 4.57 -6.39 -11.02
N ALA A 30 4.18 -5.32 -10.33
CA ALA A 30 5.02 -4.72 -9.30
C ALA A 30 5.31 -5.72 -8.16
N GLU A 31 6.59 -5.85 -7.78
CA GLU A 31 7.06 -6.71 -6.68
C GLU A 31 7.39 -5.90 -5.42
N LEU A 32 7.69 -4.62 -5.59
CA LEU A 32 7.94 -3.63 -4.54
C LEU A 32 7.28 -2.31 -4.90
N ILE A 33 6.54 -1.75 -3.95
CA ILE A 33 5.80 -0.49 -4.10
C ILE A 33 6.24 0.48 -3.01
N LEU A 34 6.62 1.69 -3.41
CA LEU A 34 7.12 2.74 -2.52
C LEU A 34 6.09 3.88 -2.42
N LEU A 35 5.66 4.19 -1.21
CA LEU A 35 4.66 5.21 -0.90
C LEU A 35 5.26 6.24 0.04
N GLY A 36 5.14 7.52 -0.30
CA GLY A 36 5.42 8.61 0.64
C GLY A 36 4.12 9.25 1.11
N TYR A 37 4.00 9.61 2.39
CA TYR A 37 2.80 10.26 2.90
C TYR A 37 3.04 11.31 3.99
N ASN A 38 2.13 12.29 4.03
CA ASN A 38 1.97 13.31 5.05
C ASN A 38 0.48 13.26 5.42
N THR A 39 0.15 12.61 6.53
CA THR A 39 -1.25 12.33 6.88
C THR A 39 -1.57 13.02 8.20
N PRO A 40 -2.41 14.07 8.22
CA PRO A 40 -2.83 14.70 9.46
C PRO A 40 -3.48 13.68 10.40
N SER A 41 -3.07 13.68 11.66
CA SER A 41 -3.65 12.83 12.71
C SER A 41 -5.04 13.30 13.14
N ASN A 42 -5.41 14.54 12.78
CA ASN A 42 -6.70 15.15 13.09
C ASN A 42 -7.37 15.62 11.79
N ASN A 43 -8.58 15.13 11.54
CA ASN A 43 -9.44 15.55 10.44
C ASN A 43 -10.61 16.39 11.00
N PRO A 44 -10.64 17.71 10.78
CA PRO A 44 -11.73 18.57 11.27
C PRO A 44 -13.11 18.25 10.69
N ASP A 45 -13.16 17.70 9.47
CA ASP A 45 -14.42 17.38 8.80
C ASP A 45 -15.08 16.11 9.38
N TYR A 46 -14.25 15.20 9.94
CA TYR A 46 -14.69 13.91 10.49
C TYR A 46 -13.90 13.55 11.76
N PRO A 47 -14.04 14.33 12.85
CA PRO A 47 -13.22 14.19 14.06
C PRO A 47 -13.42 12.85 14.79
N GLU A 48 -14.58 12.22 14.63
CA GLU A 48 -14.87 10.90 15.18
C GLU A 48 -13.95 9.79 14.63
N MET A 49 -13.32 10.01 13.48
CA MET A 49 -12.41 9.05 12.84
C MET A 49 -10.95 9.22 13.26
N ASN A 50 -10.62 10.26 14.03
CA ASN A 50 -9.22 10.59 14.37
C ASN A 50 -8.47 9.46 15.08
N SER A 51 -9.15 8.78 16.01
CA SER A 51 -8.57 7.63 16.74
C SER A 51 -8.22 6.45 15.83
N LEU A 52 -8.78 6.41 14.62
CA LEU A 52 -8.61 5.33 13.64
C LEU A 52 -7.59 5.67 12.54
N VAL A 53 -7.04 6.88 12.49
CA VAL A 53 -6.14 7.32 11.40
C VAL A 53 -4.95 6.36 11.23
N SER A 54 -4.28 6.03 12.35
CA SER A 54 -3.19 5.04 12.39
C SER A 54 -3.64 3.66 11.91
N PHE A 55 -4.80 3.20 12.37
CA PHE A 55 -5.37 1.92 11.98
C PHE A 55 -5.65 1.87 10.47
N HIS A 56 -6.30 2.90 9.92
CA HIS A 56 -6.65 2.97 8.50
C HIS A 56 -5.40 3.02 7.60
N ASN A 57 -4.39 3.81 7.98
CA ASN A 57 -3.12 3.87 7.26
C ASN A 57 -2.48 2.48 7.13
N ARG A 58 -2.38 1.78 8.26
CA ARG A 58 -1.82 0.43 8.31
C ARG A 58 -2.68 -0.57 7.55
N LEU A 59 -4.00 -0.56 7.75
CA LEU A 59 -4.95 -1.45 7.08
C LEU A 59 -4.85 -1.34 5.55
N SER A 60 -4.86 -0.12 5.01
CA SER A 60 -4.78 0.13 3.58
C SER A 60 -3.49 -0.42 2.97
N MET A 61 -2.35 -0.20 3.61
CA MET A 61 -1.07 -0.69 3.10
C MET A 61 -0.91 -2.21 3.26
N GLN A 62 -1.33 -2.80 4.39
CA GLN A 62 -1.30 -4.26 4.61
C GLN A 62 -2.19 -5.00 3.61
N SER A 63 -3.43 -4.52 3.43
CA SER A 63 -4.37 -5.07 2.45
C SER A 63 -3.79 -4.98 1.03
N GLY A 64 -3.24 -3.81 0.69
CA GLY A 64 -2.60 -3.56 -0.59
C GLY A 64 -1.46 -4.52 -0.92
N ALA A 65 -0.57 -4.75 0.04
CA ALA A 65 0.55 -5.69 -0.08
C ALA A 65 0.05 -7.12 -0.33
N TYR A 66 -0.87 -7.57 0.52
CA TYR A 66 -1.44 -8.92 0.44
C TYR A 66 -2.18 -9.18 -0.87
N GLN A 67 -3.16 -8.33 -1.21
CA GLN A 67 -4.03 -8.51 -2.38
C GLN A 67 -3.28 -8.46 -3.72
N ASN A 68 -2.10 -7.83 -3.76
CA ASN A 68 -1.27 -7.74 -4.95
C ASN A 68 -0.04 -8.64 -4.93
N GLY A 69 0.19 -9.36 -3.82
CA GLY A 69 1.38 -10.17 -3.61
C GLY A 69 2.65 -9.36 -3.82
N ALA A 70 2.77 -8.19 -3.21
CA ALA A 70 3.88 -7.27 -3.40
C ALA A 70 4.37 -6.71 -2.06
N TRP A 71 5.66 -6.41 -1.99
CA TRP A 71 6.21 -5.62 -0.90
C TRP A 71 5.65 -4.19 -0.97
N VAL A 72 5.33 -3.61 0.18
CA VAL A 72 4.94 -2.20 0.30
C VAL A 72 5.83 -1.52 1.33
N VAL A 73 6.41 -0.38 0.97
CA VAL A 73 7.16 0.48 1.87
C VAL A 73 6.47 1.83 1.93
N GLY A 74 5.87 2.14 3.08
CA GLY A 74 5.29 3.43 3.39
C GLY A 74 6.28 4.27 4.19
N VAL A 75 6.61 5.47 3.71
CA VAL A 75 7.51 6.41 4.38
C VAL A 75 6.72 7.64 4.77
N ALA A 76 6.66 7.89 6.08
CA ALA A 76 5.96 9.01 6.68
C ALA A 76 6.89 10.22 6.82
N LYS A 77 6.34 11.42 6.61
CA LYS A 77 6.85 12.63 7.27
C LYS A 77 5.99 12.87 8.52
N ALA A 78 6.56 12.58 9.67
CA ALA A 78 5.88 12.57 10.95
C ALA A 78 6.08 13.88 11.74
N GLY A 79 5.44 13.96 12.91
CA GLY A 79 5.64 15.06 13.85
C GLY A 79 4.75 16.27 13.57
N GLU A 80 4.94 17.33 14.35
CA GLU A 80 4.20 18.57 14.20
C GLU A 80 4.87 19.47 13.16
N GLU A 81 4.11 19.85 12.14
CA GLU A 81 4.53 20.81 11.13
C GLU A 81 3.47 21.91 11.03
N GLU A 82 3.88 23.16 11.24
CA GLU A 82 3.00 24.34 11.15
C GLU A 82 1.69 24.19 11.97
N GLY A 83 1.80 23.59 13.17
CA GLY A 83 0.66 23.35 14.07
C GLY A 83 -0.22 22.14 13.70
N VAL A 84 0.17 21.35 12.70
CA VAL A 84 -0.56 20.15 12.28
C VAL A 84 0.26 18.90 12.62
N MET A 85 -0.25 18.11 13.56
CA MET A 85 0.34 16.81 13.91
C MET A 85 0.16 15.80 12.76
N GLN A 86 1.26 15.30 12.22
CA GLN A 86 1.30 14.29 11.17
C GLN A 86 1.50 12.89 11.75
N LEU A 87 0.81 11.91 11.17
CA LEU A 87 0.98 10.50 11.45
C LEU A 87 2.39 10.05 11.05
N GLY A 88 3.07 9.34 11.95
CA GLY A 88 4.29 8.60 11.64
C GLY A 88 4.00 7.24 11.01
N GLN A 89 4.54 6.17 11.60
CA GLN A 89 4.35 4.78 11.15
C GLN A 89 4.94 4.47 9.77
N THR A 90 6.14 4.97 9.46
CA THR A 90 6.93 4.39 8.36
C THR A 90 6.97 2.86 8.53
N MET A 91 6.59 2.10 7.51
CA MET A 91 6.39 0.65 7.59
C MET A 91 6.93 -0.06 6.36
N ILE A 92 7.52 -1.23 6.58
CA ILE A 92 7.85 -2.21 5.54
C ILE A 92 6.92 -3.40 5.72
N ILE A 93 6.21 -3.76 4.65
CA ILE A 93 5.15 -4.77 4.65
C ILE A 93 5.48 -5.84 3.62
N ALA A 94 5.48 -7.09 4.07
CA ALA A 94 5.73 -8.26 3.23
C ALA A 94 4.55 -8.55 2.28
N PRO A 95 4.76 -9.36 1.21
CA PRO A 95 3.69 -9.80 0.32
C PRO A 95 2.56 -10.57 1.01
N SER A 96 2.80 -11.10 2.21
CA SER A 96 1.78 -11.69 3.08
C SER A 96 0.81 -10.68 3.69
N GLY A 97 1.16 -9.39 3.66
CA GLY A 97 0.49 -8.32 4.39
C GLY A 97 1.05 -8.11 5.80
N GLU A 98 2.04 -8.88 6.25
CA GLU A 98 2.65 -8.69 7.58
C GLU A 98 3.55 -7.46 7.60
N VAL A 99 3.46 -6.66 8.68
CA VAL A 99 4.41 -5.56 8.94
C VAL A 99 5.67 -6.16 9.53
N VAL A 100 6.78 -6.08 8.81
CA VAL A 100 8.06 -6.69 9.20
C VAL A 100 9.06 -5.69 9.79
N ALA A 101 8.82 -4.40 9.58
CA ALA A 101 9.52 -3.31 10.25
C ALA A 101 8.63 -2.07 10.31
N GLN A 102 8.71 -1.32 11.41
CA GLN A 102 7.90 -0.13 11.63
C GLN A 102 8.67 0.89 12.47
N ALA A 103 8.56 2.18 12.11
CA ALA A 103 9.05 3.29 12.90
C ALA A 103 8.28 3.43 14.21
N THR A 104 8.98 3.81 15.27
CA THR A 104 8.44 3.95 16.63
C THR A 104 8.42 5.40 17.12
N THR A 105 9.08 6.31 16.40
CA THR A 105 9.20 7.73 16.72
C THR A 105 8.42 8.60 15.72
N LEU A 106 8.35 9.90 16.03
CA LEU A 106 7.81 10.94 15.14
C LEU A 106 8.89 11.87 14.59
N GLU A 107 10.17 11.50 14.78
CA GLU A 107 11.34 12.26 14.34
C GLU A 107 12.03 11.52 13.19
N ASP A 108 13.24 11.97 12.84
CA ASP A 108 14.07 11.29 11.85
C ASP A 108 14.44 9.88 12.34
N GLU A 109 13.87 8.86 11.68
CA GLU A 109 14.11 7.45 12.01
C GLU A 109 14.35 6.63 10.75
N LEU A 110 15.42 5.81 10.78
CA LEU A 110 15.74 4.88 9.71
C LEU A 110 15.19 3.49 10.03
N VAL A 111 14.28 3.01 9.17
CA VAL A 111 13.72 1.65 9.24
C VAL A 111 14.33 0.79 8.15
N VAL A 112 14.89 -0.37 8.51
CA VAL A 112 15.60 -1.26 7.56
C VAL A 112 15.06 -2.68 7.64
N HIS A 113 14.87 -3.31 6.49
CA HIS A 113 14.55 -4.73 6.37
C HIS A 113 15.10 -5.30 5.05
N THR A 114 15.45 -6.60 5.04
CA THR A 114 15.88 -7.30 3.82
C THR A 114 14.65 -7.88 3.12
N CYS A 115 14.33 -7.39 1.93
CA CYS A 115 13.15 -7.83 1.19
C CYS A 115 13.52 -8.82 0.07
N ASP A 116 13.18 -10.10 0.25
CA ASP A 116 13.28 -11.09 -0.83
C ASP A 116 12.11 -10.90 -1.82
N LEU A 117 12.42 -10.46 -3.04
CA LEU A 117 11.39 -10.22 -4.06
C LEU A 117 10.82 -11.53 -4.64
N ASP A 118 11.51 -12.65 -4.51
CA ASP A 118 10.96 -13.95 -4.92
C ASP A 118 9.85 -14.44 -3.96
N ALA A 119 9.76 -13.87 -2.75
CA ALA A 119 8.65 -14.09 -1.81
C ALA A 119 7.27 -13.63 -2.36
N THR A 120 7.25 -12.87 -3.46
CA THR A 120 6.01 -12.48 -4.16
C THR A 120 5.40 -13.63 -4.98
N ARG A 121 6.20 -14.61 -5.38
CA ARG A 121 5.80 -15.66 -6.33
C ARG A 121 4.64 -16.53 -5.84
N PRO A 122 4.59 -17.03 -4.59
CA PRO A 122 3.45 -17.83 -4.12
C PRO A 122 2.10 -17.12 -4.26
N TYR A 123 2.09 -15.79 -4.13
CA TYR A 123 0.90 -14.97 -4.30
C TYR A 123 0.60 -14.75 -5.78
N LYS A 124 1.56 -14.28 -6.57
CA LYS A 124 1.34 -13.94 -7.99
C LYS A 124 1.14 -15.16 -8.90
N GLU A 125 1.78 -16.28 -8.58
CA GLU A 125 1.71 -17.53 -9.35
C GLU A 125 0.70 -18.54 -8.76
N GLY A 126 0.30 -18.35 -7.50
CA GLY A 126 -0.63 -19.21 -6.77
C GLY A 126 -1.93 -18.49 -6.37
N ILE A 127 -2.00 -18.02 -5.13
CA ILE A 127 -3.24 -17.55 -4.47
C ILE A 127 -3.96 -16.46 -5.29
N PHE A 128 -3.20 -15.47 -5.78
CA PHE A 128 -3.68 -14.32 -6.54
C PHE A 128 -3.22 -14.37 -8.00
N HIS A 129 -3.18 -15.55 -8.61
CA HIS A 129 -2.82 -15.68 -10.03
C HIS A 129 -3.85 -14.96 -10.93
N PHE A 130 -3.59 -13.68 -11.23
CA PHE A 130 -4.56 -12.79 -11.87
C PHE A 130 -5.07 -13.32 -13.21
N GLY A 131 -4.20 -13.88 -14.05
CA GLY A 131 -4.59 -14.43 -15.35
C GLY A 131 -5.50 -15.66 -15.27
N LYS A 132 -5.62 -16.29 -14.10
CA LYS A 132 -6.50 -17.45 -13.86
C LYS A 132 -7.77 -17.06 -13.11
N ASN A 133 -7.65 -16.12 -12.17
CA ASN A 133 -8.70 -15.87 -11.17
C ASN A 133 -9.54 -14.63 -11.45
N ARG A 134 -9.01 -13.63 -12.16
CA ARG A 134 -9.75 -12.39 -12.43
C ARG A 134 -10.79 -12.59 -13.53
N ARG A 135 -11.98 -12.03 -13.32
CA ARG A 135 -13.11 -12.02 -14.27
C ARG A 135 -13.40 -10.57 -14.66
N ILE A 136 -12.65 -10.10 -15.66
CA ILE A 136 -12.63 -8.68 -16.06
C ILE A 136 -13.97 -8.19 -16.60
N GLU A 137 -14.80 -9.09 -17.11
CA GLU A 137 -16.16 -8.81 -17.57
C GLU A 137 -17.07 -8.28 -16.45
N HIS A 138 -16.72 -8.53 -15.18
CA HIS A 138 -17.47 -8.02 -14.03
C HIS A 138 -16.90 -6.70 -13.46
N TYR A 139 -15.80 -6.18 -14.00
CA TYR A 139 -15.13 -5.01 -13.45
C TYR A 139 -15.54 -3.69 -14.11
N GLY A 140 -16.47 -3.72 -15.07
CA GLY A 140 -16.94 -2.55 -15.82
C GLY A 140 -17.16 -1.30 -14.97
N PRO A 141 -17.98 -1.37 -13.88
CA PRO A 141 -18.28 -0.21 -13.03
C PRO A 141 -17.05 0.51 -12.48
N ILE A 142 -15.96 -0.20 -12.19
CA ILE A 142 -14.70 0.38 -11.67
C ILE A 142 -14.11 1.41 -12.64
N THR A 143 -14.34 1.23 -13.95
CA THR A 143 -13.78 2.08 -15.01
C THR A 143 -14.80 2.97 -15.70
N SER A 144 -16.10 2.76 -15.47
CA SER A 144 -17.18 3.45 -16.17
C SER A 144 -18.04 4.36 -15.28
N GLN A 145 -17.89 4.28 -13.96
CA GLN A 145 -18.67 5.07 -13.00
C GLN A 145 -17.74 5.80 -12.03
N THR A 146 -18.16 6.97 -11.55
CA THR A 146 -17.45 7.72 -10.50
C THR A 146 -18.18 7.64 -9.16
N GLU A 147 -19.51 7.62 -9.19
CA GLU A 147 -20.37 7.57 -8.00
C GLU A 147 -21.12 6.23 -7.92
N ALA A 148 -21.62 5.91 -6.73
CA ALA A 148 -22.46 4.74 -6.53
C ALA A 148 -23.90 5.03 -6.97
N GLU A 149 -24.44 4.17 -7.84
CA GLU A 149 -25.85 4.22 -8.25
C GLU A 149 -26.70 3.38 -7.27
N LEU A 150 -27.69 3.99 -6.63
CA LEU A 150 -28.61 3.30 -5.74
C LEU A 150 -29.64 2.51 -6.55
N PRO A 151 -30.06 1.31 -6.11
CA PRO A 151 -31.21 0.62 -6.70
C PRO A 151 -32.44 1.54 -6.64
N GLY A 152 -33.14 1.66 -7.76
CA GLY A 152 -34.42 2.38 -7.86
C GLY A 152 -35.58 1.65 -7.20
#